data_AF-A0A2R6JGY7-F1
#
_entry.id   AF-A0A2R6JGY7-F1
#
_cell.length_a   1.000
_cell.length_b   1.000
_cell.length_c   1.000
_cell.angle_alpha   90.00
_cell.angle_beta   90.00
_cell.angle_gamma   90.00
#
_symmetry.space_group_name_H-M   'P 1'
#
loop_
_entity.id
_entity.type
_entity.pdbx_description
1 polymer ?
#
loop_
_entity_poly.entity_id
_entity_poly.type
_entity_poly.pdbx_seq_one_letter_code
_entity_poly.pdbx_strand_id
1 'polypeptide(L)' 'MPTIKEAVQNGRTLYEVQRTLGLERDEARDLLDRLDLLDLVHSRVTHIDNPPDPADIEDRIRAATTDAP' A
#
# COMPACT_ATOMS: atom_id res chain seq x y z
N MET A 1 -15.13 4.11 4.13
CA MET A 1 -13.88 4.32 3.36
C MET A 1 -13.02 3.09 3.59
N PRO A 2 -12.52 2.43 2.53
CA PRO A 2 -11.60 1.31 2.69
C PRO A 2 -10.32 1.80 3.36
N THR A 3 -9.75 0.96 4.23
CA THR A 3 -8.47 1.26 4.88
C THR A 3 -7.30 1.13 3.90
N ILE A 4 -6.16 1.76 4.22
CA ILE A 4 -4.92 1.61 3.44
C ILE A 4 -4.53 0.13 3.32
N LYS A 5 -4.73 -0.64 4.40
CA LYS A 5 -4.53 -2.09 4.44
C LYS A 5 -5.38 -2.80 3.38
N GLU A 6 -6.69 -2.54 3.34
CA GLU A 6 -7.58 -3.16 2.36
C GLU A 6 -7.24 -2.75 0.93
N ALA A 7 -6.84 -1.49 0.72
CA ALA A 7 -6.47 -1.00 -0.59
C ALA A 7 -5.21 -1.69 -1.12
N VAL A 8 -4.17 -1.86 -0.30
CA VAL A 8 -2.93 -2.55 -0.67
C VAL A 8 -3.11 -4.07 -0.77
N GLN A 9 -3.91 -4.66 0.12
CA GLN A 9 -4.19 -6.09 0.10
C GLN A 9 -4.99 -6.50 -1.15
N ASN A 10 -5.96 -5.69 -1.58
CA ASN A 10 -6.80 -6.01 -2.74
C ASN A 10 -6.27 -5.43 -4.05
N GLY A 11 -5.55 -4.30 -3.99
CA GLY A 11 -5.00 -3.61 -5.16
C GLY A 11 -3.75 -4.29 -5.70
N ARG A 12 -3.71 -4.57 -7.00
CA ARG A 12 -2.55 -5.20 -7.66
C ARG A 12 -1.62 -4.18 -8.30
N THR A 13 -2.10 -2.95 -8.43
CA THR A 13 -1.38 -1.84 -9.04
C THR A 13 -1.66 -0.56 -8.27
N LEU A 14 -0.77 0.42 -8.42
CA LEU A 14 -0.97 1.77 -7.89
C LEU A 14 -2.30 2.39 -8.38
N TYR A 15 -2.78 1.98 -9.56
CA TYR A 15 -4.06 2.40 -10.10
C TYR A 15 -5.27 1.84 -9.32
N GLU A 16 -5.22 0.57 -8.91
CA GLU A 16 -6.30 0.01 -8.10
C GLU A 16 -6.28 0.56 -6.68
N VAL A 17 -5.09 0.81 -6.12
CA VAL A 17 -4.94 1.41 -4.79
C VAL A 17 -5.45 2.85 -4.79
N GLN A 18 -5.05 3.69 -5.76
CA GLN A 18 -5.52 5.08 -5.84
C GLN A 18 -7.04 5.15 -6.03
N ARG A 19 -7.61 4.27 -6.85
CA ARG A 19 -9.06 4.22 -7.10
C ARG A 19 -9.83 3.79 -5.86
N THR A 20 -9.29 2.84 -5.10
CA THR A 20 -9.87 2.36 -3.85
C THR A 20 -9.84 3.44 -2.76
N LEU A 21 -8.72 4.17 -2.66
CA LEU A 21 -8.55 5.24 -1.67
C LEU A 21 -9.20 6.57 -2.09
N GLY A 22 -9.54 6.74 -3.36
CA GLY A 22 -10.07 7.98 -3.90
C GLY A 22 -9.04 9.11 -3.94
N LEU A 23 -7.75 8.77 -4.07
CA LEU A 23 -6.63 9.72 -4.10
C LEU A 23 -6.14 9.93 -5.53
N GLU A 24 -5.49 11.07 -5.77
CA GLU A 24 -4.73 11.28 -7.00
C GLU A 24 -3.52 10.34 -7.05
N ARG A 25 -2.99 10.10 -8.26
CA ARG A 25 -1.87 9.17 -8.47
C ARG A 25 -0.65 9.53 -7.65
N ASP A 26 -0.29 10.82 -7.61
CA ASP A 26 0.88 11.30 -6.89
C ASP A 26 0.66 11.24 -5.38
N GLU A 27 -0.53 11.59 -4.89
CA GLU A 27 -0.89 11.45 -3.46
C GLU A 27 -0.86 9.98 -3.01
N ALA A 28 -1.41 9.07 -3.80
CA ALA A 28 -1.37 7.64 -3.51
C ALA A 28 0.06 7.11 -3.52
N ARG A 29 0.90 7.57 -4.46
CA ARG A 29 2.31 7.19 -4.53
C ARG A 29 3.06 7.67 -3.29
N ASP A 30 2.96 8.93 -2.93
CA ASP A 30 3.65 9.52 -1.77
C ASP A 30 3.19 8.90 -0.46
N LEU A 31 1.90 8.55 -0.34
CA LEU A 31 1.37 7.86 0.83
C LEU A 31 1.95 6.44 0.94
N LEU A 32 1.96 5.66 -0.14
CA LEU A 32 2.51 4.32 -0.14
C LEU A 32 4.03 4.32 0.06
N ASP A 33 4.74 5.29 -0.50
CA ASP A 33 6.18 5.46 -0.33
C ASP A 33 6.54 5.77 1.13
N ARG A 34 5.82 6.71 1.77
CA ARG A 34 5.98 7.02 3.19
C ARG A 34 5.70 5.84 4.12
N LEU A 35 4.82 4.94 3.71
CA LEU A 35 4.49 3.74 4.48
C LEU A 35 5.35 2.52 4.10
N ASP A 36 6.31 2.70 3.20
CA ASP A 36 7.12 1.62 2.62
C ASP A 36 6.26 0.49 1.99
N LEU A 37 5.08 0.82 1.47
CA LEU A 37 4.12 -0.12 0.86
C LEU A 37 4.20 -0.14 -0.67
N LEU A 38 4.96 0.77 -1.28
CA LEU A 38 5.06 0.90 -2.73
C LEU A 38 5.64 -0.37 -3.39
N ASP A 39 6.63 -0.98 -2.76
CA ASP A 39 7.24 -2.25 -3.21
C ASP A 39 6.27 -3.43 -3.18
N LEU A 40 5.31 -3.47 -2.24
CA LEU A 40 4.31 -4.54 -2.19
C LEU A 40 3.36 -4.51 -3.40
N VAL A 41 3.06 -3.31 -3.88
CA VAL A 41 2.20 -3.10 -5.06
C VAL A 41 2.99 -3.35 -6.35
N HIS A 42 4.27 -2.96 -6.40
CA HIS A 42 5.14 -3.23 -7.54
C HIS A 42 5.53 -4.71 -7.66
N SER A 43 5.84 -5.39 -6.55
CA SER A 43 6.20 -6.80 -6.53
C SER A 43 5.05 -7.69 -7.00
N ARG A 44 3.79 -7.25 -6.84
CA ARG A 44 2.61 -7.95 -7.36
C ARG A 44 2.54 -8.00 -8.89
N VAL A 45 3.10 -7.00 -9.57
CA VAL A 45 3.20 -7.00 -11.04
C VAL A 45 4.11 -8.15 -11.51
N THR A 46 5.11 -8.49 -10.69
CA THR A 46 6.09 -9.55 -10.98
C THR A 46 5.67 -10.92 -10.44
N HIS A 47 4.94 -10.95 -9.32
CA HIS A 47 4.47 -12.15 -8.62
C HIS A 47 2.97 -12.06 -8.33
N ILE A 48 2.17 -12.36 -9.35
CA ILE A 48 0.71 -12.19 -9.36
C ILE A 48 0.00 -13.06 -8.30
N ASP A 49 0.60 -14.17 -7.88
CA ASP A 49 -0.05 -15.18 -7.05
C ASP A 49 0.17 -15.05 -5.53
N ASN A 50 0.97 -14.09 -5.06
CA ASN A 50 1.23 -13.93 -3.63
C ASN A 50 0.75 -12.55 -3.11
N PRO A 51 -0.45 -12.45 -2.51
CA PRO A 51 -0.86 -11.23 -1.83
C PRO A 51 0.11 -10.89 -0.70
N PRO A 52 0.41 -9.60 -0.45
CA PRO A 52 1.20 -9.20 0.71
C PRO A 52 0.51 -9.63 2.01
N ASP A 53 1.31 -10.09 2.97
CA ASP A 53 0.80 -10.54 4.26
C ASP A 53 0.16 -9.36 5.01
N PRO A 54 -1.09 -9.49 5.49
CA PRO A 54 -1.77 -8.42 6.20
C PRO A 54 -1.04 -7.96 7.47
N ALA A 55 -0.28 -8.84 8.13
CA ALA A 55 0.52 -8.49 9.29
C ALA A 55 1.74 -7.64 8.88
N ASP A 56 2.40 -7.98 7.76
CA ASP A 56 3.53 -7.20 7.23
C ASP A 56 3.10 -5.77 6.86
N ILE A 57 1.91 -5.62 6.26
CA ILE A 57 1.33 -4.31 5.95
C ILE A 57 1.08 -3.51 7.24
N GLU A 58 0.50 -4.14 8.28
CA GLU A 58 0.27 -3.46 9.56
C GLU A 58 1.55 -3.07 10.28
N ASP A 59 2.57 -3.93 10.25
CA ASP A 59 3.87 -3.63 10.85
C ASP A 59 4.57 -2.47 10.14
N ARG A 60 4.52 -2.42 8.80
CA ARG A 60 5.04 -1.27 8.03
C ARG A 60 4.29 0.03 8.33
N ILE A 61 2.96 -0.01 8.39
CA ILE A 61 2.15 1.16 8.76
C ILE A 61 2.51 1.63 10.17
N ARG A 62 2.60 0.70 11.14
CA ARG A 62 2.96 1.02 12.52
C ARG A 62 4.36 1.63 12.60
N ALA A 63 5.34 1.04 11.92
CA ALA A 63 6.71 1.54 11.86
C ALA A 63 6.75 2.97 11.29
N ALA A 64 6.09 3.22 10.17
CA ALA A 64 6.04 4.54 9.55
C ALA A 64 5.34 5.61 10.41
N THR A 65 4.34 5.23 11.21
CA THR A 65 3.68 6.16 12.16
C THR A 65 4.48 6.39 13.45
N THR A 66 5.35 5.45 13.81
CA THR A 66 6.21 5.53 15.00
C THR A 66 7.52 6.28 14.69
N ASP A 67 7.94 6.29 13.42
CA ASP A 67 9.09 7.05 12.91
C ASP A 67 8.75 8.53 12.60
N ALA A 68 7.67 9.06 13.18
CA ALA A 68 7.39 10.50 13.19
C ALA A 68 8.15 11.14 14.37
N PRO A 69 9.18 11.98 14.12
CA PRO A 69 9.94 12.67 15.17
C PRO A 69 9.13 13.69 15.96
#